data_AF-A0A5K1AV12-F1
#
_entry.id   AF-A0A5K1AV12-F1
#
_cell.length_a   1.000
_cell.length_b   1.000
_cell.length_c   1.000
_cell.angle_alpha   90.00
_cell.angle_beta   90.00
_cell.angle_gamma   90.00
#
_symmetry.space_group_name_H-M   'P 1'
#
loop_
_entity.id
_entity.type
_entity.pdbx_description
1 polymer ?
#
loop_
_entity_poly.entity_id
_entity_poly.type
_entity_poly.pdbx_seq_one_letter_code
_entity_poly.pdbx_strand_id
1 'polypeptide(L)' 'CVAIDAVVEDDLVAALKISTFPELLFTKAGKIFYRQT' A
#
# COMPACT_ATOMS: atom_id res chain seq x y z
N CYS A 1 5.31 10.01 6.12
CA CYS A 1 5.17 8.88 5.17
C CYS A 1 5.55 7.61 5.93
N VAL A 2 5.00 6.47 5.53
CA VAL A 2 5.34 5.15 6.09
C VAL A 2 5.70 4.26 4.91
N ALA A 3 6.89 3.66 4.96
CA ALA A 3 7.28 2.63 4.01
C ALA A 3 6.96 1.27 4.61
N ILE A 4 6.45 0.36 3.78
CA ILE A 4 6.08 -0.99 4.17
C ILE A 4 6.86 -1.94 3.28
N ASP A 5 7.50 -2.93 3.88
CA ASP A 5 8.18 -3.99 3.15
C ASP A 5 7.15 -5.03 2.68
N ALA A 6 6.91 -5.06 1.37
CA ALA A 6 5.95 -5.96 0.76
C ALA A 6 6.35 -7.45 0.83
N VAL A 7 7.61 -7.75 1.15
CA VAL A 7 8.09 -9.13 1.32
C VAL A 7 7.78 -9.65 2.73
N VAL A 8 7.73 -8.75 3.72
CA VAL A 8 7.49 -9.10 5.13
C VAL A 8 6.00 -9.00 5.49
N GLU A 9 5.29 -8.02 4.93
CA GLU A 9 3.89 -7.70 5.25
C GLU A 9 2.94 -8.18 4.12
N ASP A 10 3.01 -9.47 3.79
CA ASP A 10 2.28 -10.11 2.69
C ASP A 10 0.76 -10.03 2.83
N ASP A 11 0.24 -10.23 4.04
CA ASP A 11 -1.20 -10.08 4.35
C ASP A 11 -1.72 -8.67 4.03
N LEU A 12 -0.91 -7.64 4.33
CA LEU A 12 -1.28 -6.25 4.08
C LEU A 12 -1.24 -5.94 2.57
N VAL A 13 -0.22 -6.42 1.87
CA VAL A 13 -0.12 -6.33 0.40
C VAL A 13 -1.33 -6.97 -0.27
N ALA A 14 -1.72 -8.16 0.18
CA ALA A 14 -2.90 -8.89 -0.30
C ALA A 14 -4.20 -8.13 -0.01
N ALA A 15 -4.38 -7.64 1.22
CA ALA A 15 -5.56 -6.87 1.62
C ALA A 15 -5.71 -5.56 0.82
N LEU A 16 -4.60 -4.89 0.53
CA LEU A 16 -4.56 -3.65 -0.25
C LEU A 16 -4.57 -3.87 -1.76
N LYS A 17 -4.46 -5.13 -2.22
CA LYS A 17 -4.41 -5.54 -3.63
C LYS A 17 -3.29 -4.84 -4.41
N ILE A 18 -2.12 -4.75 -3.81
CA ILE A 18 -0.93 -4.17 -4.45
C ILE A 18 -0.41 -5.16 -5.49
N SER A 19 -0.08 -4.65 -6.68
CA SER A 19 0.34 -5.48 -7.82
C SER A 19 1.66 -5.03 -8.47
N THR A 20 2.13 -3.82 -8.15
CA THR A 20 3.38 -3.24 -8.64
C THR A 20 4.19 -2.71 -7.46
N PHE A 21 5.52 -2.77 -7.56
CA PHE A 21 6.40 -2.32 -6.48
C PHE A 21 7.49 -1.39 -7.05
N PRO A 22 7.70 -0.19 -6.45
CA PRO A 22 6.93 0.37 -5.33
C PRO A 22 5.54 0.91 -5.75
N GLU A 23 4.54 0.84 -4.87
CA GLU A 23 3.25 1.53 -5.03
C GLU A 23 3.05 2.52 -3.86
N LEU A 24 2.70 3.76 -4.19
CA LEU A 24 2.46 4.85 -3.25
C LEU A 24 0.96 4.98 -2.98
N LEU A 25 0.55 4.76 -1.74
CA LEU A 25 -0.84 4.91 -1.29
C LEU A 25 -0.98 6.19 -0.46
N PHE A 26 -1.88 7.07 -0.89
CA PHE A 26 -2.26 8.23 -0.12
C PHE A 26 -3.53 7.94 0.67
N THR A 27 -3.41 8.00 2.00
CA THR A 27 -4.50 7.68 2.93
C THR A 27 -4.91 8.88 3.77
N LYS A 28 -6.20 8.95 4.12
CA LYS A 28 -6.74 9.95 5.04
C LYS A 28 -7.91 9.32 5.80
N ALA A 29 -7.89 9.45 7.13
CA ALA A 29 -8.92 8.88 8.01
C ALA A 29 -9.22 7.38 7.73
N GLY A 30 -8.18 6.58 7.53
CA GLY A 30 -8.29 5.13 7.28
C GLY A 30 -8.77 4.74 5.88
N LYS A 31 -8.98 5.69 4.97
CA LYS A 31 -9.37 5.43 3.57
C LYS A 31 -8.26 5.80 2.60
N ILE A 32 -8.11 5.01 1.54
CA ILE A 32 -7.22 5.31 0.41
C ILE A 32 -7.95 6.29 -0.51
N PHE A 33 -7.35 7.43 -0.83
CA PHE A 33 -7.95 8.41 -1.74
C PHE A 33 -7.20 8.54 -3.06
N TYR A 34 -5.93 8.13 -3.12
CA TYR A 34 -5.15 8.12 -4.35
C TYR A 34 -4.07 7.03 -4.30
N ARG A 35 -3.80 6.43 -5.45
CA ARG A 35 -2.78 5.39 -5.66
C ARG A 35 -1.87 5.82 -6.81
N GLN A 36 -0.57 5.70 -6.63
CA GLN A 36 0.43 5.98 -7.65
C GLN A 36 1.32 4.73 -7.81
N THR A 37 1.22 4.13 -8.98
CA THR A 37 2.00 2.96 -9.44
C THR A 37 3.16 3.41 -10.33
#